data_AF-A0A518WDA7-F1
#
_entry.id   AF-A0A518WDA7-F1
#
_cell.length_a   1.000
_cell.length_b   1.000
_cell.length_c   1.000
_cell.angle_alpha   90.00
_cell.angle_beta   90.00
_cell.angle_gamma   90.00
#
_symmetry.space_group_name_H-M   'P 1'
#
loop_
_entity.id
_entity.type
_entity.pdbx_description
1 polymer ?
#
loop_
_entity_poly.entity_id
_entity_poly.type
_entity_poly.pdbx_seq_one_letter_code
_entity_poly.pdbx_strand_id
1 'polypeptide(L)'
;MEPLLLPFRWIYRGLVWFANSPRTLITSYLLMIVVAGVIYGQVEQRSAADAVWWAVVTASTVGYGDISPTTWAGRALAALLISTMVLLVIPLITAHFASRLIVDDDAFEHVEQEELKNDVRRMRALLEELAARQGIALPELPPPPAPPDHATLVRQRLRGRRNRR
;
A
#
# COMPACT_ATOMS: atom_id res chain seq x y z
N MET A 1 -6.60 -10.82 27.88
CA MET A 1 -6.11 -9.55 27.29
C MET A 1 -6.66 -9.26 25.88
N GLU A 2 -7.37 -10.20 25.23
CA GLU A 2 -8.02 -9.99 23.92
C GLU A 2 -9.24 -9.03 23.84
N PRO A 3 -10.13 -8.88 24.85
CA PRO A 3 -11.35 -8.09 24.67
C PRO A 3 -11.12 -6.57 24.64
N LEU A 4 -9.97 -6.10 25.14
CA LEU A 4 -9.65 -4.68 25.25
C LEU A 4 -9.28 -4.04 23.90
N LEU A 5 -8.83 -4.85 22.92
CA LEU A 5 -8.37 -4.38 21.61
C LEU A 5 -9.40 -4.59 20.50
N LEU A 6 -10.54 -5.23 20.79
CA LEU A 6 -11.62 -5.41 19.84
C LEU A 6 -12.14 -4.09 19.23
N PRO A 7 -12.45 -3.02 19.99
CA PRO A 7 -12.90 -1.76 19.39
C PRO A 7 -11.86 -1.17 18.43
N PHE A 8 -10.57 -1.30 18.77
CA PHE A 8 -9.47 -0.83 17.94
C PHE A 8 -9.39 -1.59 16.60
N ARG A 9 -9.60 -2.91 16.61
CA ARG A 9 -9.61 -3.74 15.38
C ARG A 9 -10.83 -3.48 14.49
N TRP A 10 -11.95 -3.04 15.05
CA TRP A 10 -13.13 -2.62 14.28
C TRP A 10 -12.92 -1.26 13.62
N ILE A 11 -12.36 -0.30 14.34
CA ILE A 11 -11.97 1.01 13.80
C ILE A 11 -10.93 0.84 12.69
N TYR A 12 -9.90 0.03 12.93
CA TYR A 12 -8.86 -0.26 11.93
C TYR A 12 -9.44 -0.91 10.68
N ARG A 13 -10.32 -1.92 10.82
CA ARG A 13 -10.96 -2.57 9.68
C ARG A 13 -11.90 -1.64 8.91
N GLY A 14 -12.64 -0.77 9.60
CA GLY A 14 -13.47 0.25 8.96
C GLY A 14 -12.63 1.27 8.19
N LEU A 15 -11.52 1.72 8.77
CA LEU A 15 -10.57 2.65 8.15
C LEU A 15 -9.90 2.01 6.92
N VAL A 16 -9.47 0.76 7.03
CA VAL A 16 -8.87 0.01 5.91
C VAL A 16 -9.90 -0.23 4.81
N TRP A 17 -11.13 -0.65 5.14
CA TRP A 17 -12.20 -0.83 4.15
C TRP A 17 -12.51 0.47 3.39
N PHE A 18 -12.54 1.60 4.11
CA PHE A 18 -12.72 2.92 3.52
C PHE A 18 -11.55 3.36 2.62
N ALA A 19 -10.31 3.05 3.01
CA ALA A 19 -9.14 3.37 2.21
C ALA A 19 -8.97 2.44 0.99
N ASN A 20 -9.58 1.26 0.98
CA ASN A 20 -9.34 0.23 -0.04
C ASN A 20 -10.22 0.37 -1.30
N SER A 21 -11.19 1.31 -1.33
CA SER A 21 -12.05 1.54 -2.49
C SER A 21 -11.81 2.92 -3.11
N PRO A 22 -11.50 3.02 -4.42
CA PRO A 22 -11.26 4.32 -5.05
C PRO A 22 -12.51 5.21 -5.04
N ARG A 23 -13.71 4.62 -5.06
CA ARG A 23 -14.97 5.38 -4.98
C ARG A 23 -15.13 6.05 -3.62
N THR A 24 -14.81 5.35 -2.53
CA THR A 24 -14.92 5.91 -1.17
C THR A 24 -13.92 7.04 -0.97
N LEU A 25 -12.69 6.91 -1.49
CA LEU A 25 -11.70 8.00 -1.47
C LEU A 25 -12.23 9.26 -2.17
N ILE A 26 -12.74 9.14 -3.40
CA ILE A 26 -13.29 10.29 -4.16
C ILE A 26 -14.49 10.92 -3.44
N THR A 27 -15.45 10.09 -3.01
CA THR A 27 -16.64 10.60 -2.29
C THR A 27 -16.28 11.30 -0.99
N SER A 28 -15.30 10.79 -0.25
CA SER A 28 -14.85 11.40 1.00
C SER A 28 -14.11 12.71 0.79
N TYR A 29 -13.31 12.82 -0.26
CA TYR A 29 -12.63 14.05 -0.63
C TYR A 29 -13.65 15.14 -0.99
N LEU A 30 -14.64 14.82 -1.82
CA LEU A 30 -15.71 15.75 -2.18
C LEU A 30 -16.55 16.15 -0.96
N LEU A 31 -16.92 15.19 -0.11
CA LEU A 31 -17.67 15.46 1.12
C LEU A 31 -16.91 16.41 2.03
N MET A 32 -15.61 16.19 2.20
CA MET A 32 -14.77 17.04 3.03
C MET A 32 -14.64 18.46 2.47
N ILE A 33 -14.57 18.66 1.15
CA ILE A 33 -14.63 20.00 0.53
C ILE A 33 -15.93 20.71 0.90
N VAL A 34 -17.07 20.02 0.76
CA VAL A 34 -18.38 20.59 1.09
C VAL A 34 -18.45 20.97 2.57
N VAL A 35 -18.03 20.06 3.47
CA VAL A 35 -18.04 20.30 4.92
C VAL A 35 -17.11 21.46 5.29
N ALA A 36 -15.88 21.48 4.78
CA ALA A 36 -14.92 22.55 5.06
C ALA A 36 -15.42 23.89 4.51
N GLY A 37 -16.00 23.90 3.31
CA GLY A 37 -16.59 25.10 2.71
C GLY A 37 -17.77 25.63 3.53
N VAL A 38 -18.68 24.76 3.98
CA VAL A 38 -19.81 25.19 4.84
C VAL A 38 -19.29 25.77 6.16
N ILE A 39 -18.37 25.10 6.85
CA ILE A 39 -17.82 25.60 8.12
C ILE A 39 -17.09 26.93 7.89
N TYR A 40 -16.27 27.04 6.84
CA TYR A 40 -15.57 28.27 6.50
C TYR A 40 -16.53 29.43 6.22
N GLY A 41 -17.59 29.18 5.43
CA GLY A 41 -18.61 30.18 5.12
C GLY A 41 -19.31 30.71 6.37
N GLN A 42 -19.60 29.85 7.34
CA GLN A 42 -20.20 30.23 8.63
C GLN A 42 -19.23 31.02 9.51
N VAL A 43 -17.96 30.60 9.58
CA VAL A 43 -16.95 31.22 10.45
C VAL A 43 -16.46 32.56 9.92
N GLU A 44 -16.28 32.69 8.61
CA GLU A 44 -15.78 33.90 7.95
C GLU A 44 -16.90 34.76 7.32
N GLN A 45 -18.17 34.37 7.50
CA GLN A 45 -19.35 35.06 6.97
C GLN A 45 -19.26 35.34 5.46
N ARG A 46 -18.82 34.32 4.71
CA ARG A 46 -18.64 34.38 3.24
C ARG A 46 -19.82 33.78 2.48
N SER A 47 -19.99 34.21 1.24
CA SER A 47 -21.00 33.62 0.35
C SER A 47 -20.73 32.14 0.15
N ALA A 48 -21.77 31.35 -0.13
CA ALA A 48 -21.61 29.90 -0.33
C ALA A 48 -20.67 29.59 -1.51
N ALA A 49 -20.69 30.42 -2.57
CA ALA A 49 -19.81 30.28 -3.72
C ALA A 49 -18.34 30.51 -3.33
N ASP A 50 -18.04 31.60 -2.62
CA ASP A 50 -16.68 31.92 -2.17
C ASP A 50 -16.15 30.88 -1.19
N ALA A 51 -17.03 30.36 -0.32
CA ALA A 51 -16.65 29.39 0.69
C ALA A 51 -16.32 28.02 0.08
N VAL A 52 -17.09 27.56 -0.90
CA VAL A 52 -16.78 26.34 -1.66
C VAL A 52 -15.52 26.55 -2.50
N TRP A 53 -15.38 27.70 -3.16
CA TRP A 53 -14.17 28.04 -3.92
C TRP A 53 -12.92 27.99 -3.04
N TRP A 54 -12.94 28.63 -1.88
CA TRP A 54 -11.85 28.58 -0.90
C TRP A 54 -11.50 27.14 -0.51
N ALA A 55 -12.51 26.31 -0.21
CA ALA A 55 -12.31 24.92 0.17
C ALA A 55 -11.69 24.10 -0.97
N VAL A 56 -12.14 24.31 -2.22
CA VAL A 56 -11.58 23.64 -3.41
C VAL A 56 -10.12 24.02 -3.61
N VAL A 57 -9.80 25.31 -3.63
CA VAL A 57 -8.44 25.84 -3.89
C VAL A 57 -7.46 25.45 -2.78
N THR A 58 -7.94 25.39 -1.53
CA THR A 58 -7.13 24.98 -0.38
C THR A 58 -6.94 23.46 -0.36
N ALA A 59 -8.01 22.67 -0.57
CA ALA A 59 -7.93 21.22 -0.56
C ALA A 59 -7.14 20.65 -1.76
N SER A 60 -7.13 21.35 -2.89
CA SER A 60 -6.28 21.01 -4.05
C SER A 60 -4.83 21.43 -3.87
N THR A 61 -4.47 22.10 -2.77
CA THR A 61 -3.14 22.67 -2.49
C THR A 61 -2.69 23.74 -3.49
N VAL A 62 -3.59 24.27 -4.33
CA VAL A 62 -3.29 25.33 -5.31
C VAL A 62 -3.05 26.67 -4.62
N GLY A 63 -3.95 27.06 -3.70
CA GLY A 63 -3.76 28.22 -2.83
C GLY A 63 -3.57 29.58 -3.55
N TYR A 64 -4.54 30.02 -4.37
CA TYR A 64 -4.46 31.31 -5.05
C TYR A 64 -4.30 32.53 -4.13
N GLY A 65 -4.80 32.45 -2.89
CA GLY A 65 -4.65 33.50 -1.88
C GLY A 65 -5.60 34.71 -2.07
N ASP A 66 -6.49 34.64 -3.04
CA ASP A 66 -7.59 35.60 -3.28
C ASP A 66 -8.59 35.63 -2.11
N ILE A 67 -8.90 34.46 -1.55
CA ILE A 67 -9.72 34.31 -0.35
C ILE A 67 -8.90 33.58 0.71
N SER A 68 -8.85 34.13 1.92
CA SER A 68 -8.10 33.56 3.04
C SER A 68 -8.80 33.79 4.38
N PRO A 69 -8.62 32.89 5.36
CA PRO A 69 -9.21 33.05 6.68
C PRO A 69 -8.58 34.22 7.45
N THR A 70 -9.43 35.12 7.93
CA THR A 70 -9.03 36.28 8.73
C THR A 70 -9.22 36.04 10.22
N THR A 71 -10.17 35.19 10.59
CA THR A 71 -10.48 34.85 11.98
C THR A 71 -9.54 33.78 12.52
N TRP A 72 -9.38 33.74 13.84
CA TRP A 72 -8.63 32.67 14.51
C TRP A 72 -9.21 31.28 14.21
N ALA A 73 -10.54 31.15 14.28
CA ALA A 73 -11.23 29.89 14.00
C ALA A 73 -11.08 29.46 12.53
N GLY A 74 -11.15 30.39 11.58
CA GLY A 74 -10.93 30.12 10.16
C GLY A 74 -9.49 29.66 9.89
N ARG A 75 -8.50 30.25 10.58
CA ARG A 75 -7.09 29.82 10.47
C ARG A 75 -6.86 28.43 11.05
N ALA A 76 -7.49 28.10 12.17
CA ALA A 76 -7.45 26.77 12.76
C ALA A 76 -8.09 25.72 11.81
N LEU A 77 -9.24 26.04 11.22
CA LEU A 77 -9.89 25.21 10.21
C LEU A 77 -8.99 24.98 8.99
N ALA A 78 -8.36 26.03 8.48
CA ALA A 78 -7.43 25.95 7.35
C ALA A 78 -6.24 25.06 7.66
N ALA A 79 -5.62 25.23 8.85
CA ALA A 79 -4.51 24.39 9.29
C ALA A 79 -4.91 22.91 9.37
N LEU A 80 -6.11 22.61 9.87
CA LEU A 80 -6.65 21.25 9.92
C LEU A 80 -6.89 20.67 8.52
N LEU A 81 -7.51 21.44 7.63
CA LEU A 81 -7.78 21.03 6.25
C LEU A 81 -6.48 20.70 5.50
N ILE A 82 -5.51 21.62 5.56
CA ILE A 82 -4.19 21.45 4.92
C ILE A 82 -3.46 20.23 5.49
N SER A 83 -3.42 20.10 6.83
CA SER A 83 -2.76 18.95 7.48
C SER A 83 -3.41 17.63 7.07
N THR A 84 -4.74 17.58 6.96
CA THR A 84 -5.48 16.38 6.54
C THR A 84 -5.19 16.03 5.07
N MET A 85 -5.08 17.03 4.18
CA MET A 85 -4.71 16.79 2.78
C MET A 85 -3.31 16.20 2.65
N VAL A 86 -2.33 16.83 3.28
CA VAL A 86 -0.92 16.44 3.13
C VAL A 86 -0.63 15.11 3.84
N LEU A 87 -1.19 14.87 5.02
CA LEU A 87 -0.86 13.69 5.82
C LEU A 87 -1.73 12.46 5.50
N LEU A 88 -2.98 12.64 5.06
CA LEU A 88 -3.89 11.53 4.80
C LEU A 88 -4.24 11.39 3.32
N VAL A 89 -4.90 12.40 2.74
CA VAL A 89 -5.60 12.19 1.46
C VAL A 89 -4.64 12.03 0.29
N ILE A 90 -3.65 12.90 0.16
CA ILE A 90 -2.67 12.83 -0.94
C ILE A 90 -1.85 11.53 -0.90
N PRO A 91 -1.31 11.10 0.26
CA PRO A 91 -0.61 9.82 0.36
C PRO A 91 -1.48 8.61 0.06
N LEU A 92 -2.74 8.58 0.53
CA LEU A 92 -3.65 7.47 0.28
C LEU A 92 -3.99 7.34 -1.22
N ILE A 93 -4.28 8.46 -1.88
CA ILE A 93 -4.54 8.47 -3.32
C ILE A 93 -3.29 8.01 -4.08
N THR A 94 -2.12 8.58 -3.75
CA THR A 94 -0.83 8.20 -4.37
C THR A 94 -0.54 6.71 -4.19
N ALA A 95 -0.68 6.19 -2.98
CA ALA A 95 -0.46 4.76 -2.68
C ALA A 95 -1.43 3.86 -3.46
N HIS A 96 -2.70 4.27 -3.58
CA HIS A 96 -3.69 3.53 -4.35
C HIS A 96 -3.29 3.43 -5.82
N PHE A 97 -2.89 4.54 -6.45
CA PHE A 97 -2.41 4.51 -7.84
C PHE A 97 -1.09 3.75 -7.98
N ALA A 98 -0.13 3.96 -7.09
CA ALA A 98 1.14 3.24 -7.11
C ALA A 98 0.92 1.73 -7.06
N SER A 99 0.01 1.24 -6.21
CA SER A 99 -0.32 -0.19 -6.13
C SER A 99 -0.89 -0.78 -7.43
N ARG A 100 -1.46 0.04 -8.31
CA ARG A 100 -1.96 -0.39 -9.63
C ARG A 100 -0.90 -0.37 -10.71
N LEU A 101 0.13 0.46 -10.55
CA LEU A 101 1.25 0.57 -11.50
C LEU A 101 2.40 -0.39 -11.17
N ILE A 102 2.52 -0.80 -9.91
CA ILE A 102 3.49 -1.81 -9.48
C ILE A 102 3.00 -3.16 -10.02
N VAL A 103 3.71 -3.64 -11.04
CA VAL A 103 3.65 -5.04 -11.46
C VAL A 103 4.34 -5.87 -10.37
N ASP A 104 3.69 -6.93 -9.92
CA ASP A 104 4.18 -7.77 -8.82
C ASP A 104 5.34 -8.65 -9.33
N ASP A 105 6.59 -8.19 -9.18
CA ASP A 105 7.79 -8.93 -9.60
C ASP A 105 7.91 -10.30 -8.91
N ASP A 106 7.34 -10.45 -7.71
CA ASP A 106 7.31 -11.71 -6.94
C ASP A 106 6.48 -12.80 -7.66
N ALA A 107 5.52 -12.42 -8.51
CA ALA A 107 4.74 -13.34 -9.32
C ALA A 107 5.58 -13.98 -10.42
N PHE A 108 6.55 -13.25 -10.99
CA PHE A 108 7.48 -13.78 -11.99
C PHE A 108 8.48 -14.77 -11.36
N GLU A 109 8.95 -14.50 -10.13
CA GLU A 109 9.91 -15.37 -9.46
C GLU A 109 9.36 -16.78 -9.20
N HIS A 110 8.06 -16.92 -8.87
CA HIS A 110 7.45 -18.24 -8.67
C HIS A 110 7.30 -19.03 -9.97
N VAL A 111 6.91 -18.38 -11.06
CA VAL A 111 6.73 -19.02 -12.36
C VAL A 111 8.09 -19.49 -12.90
N GLU A 112 9.11 -18.64 -12.88
CA GLU A 112 10.47 -19.02 -13.30
C GLU A 112 11.06 -20.12 -12.42
N GLN A 113 10.80 -20.09 -11.10
CA GLN A 113 11.24 -21.17 -10.20
C GLN A 113 10.53 -22.49 -10.47
N GLU A 114 9.24 -22.48 -10.81
CA GLU A 114 8.52 -23.70 -11.19
C GLU A 114 9.01 -24.25 -12.53
N GLU A 115 9.21 -23.40 -13.52
CA GLU A 115 9.79 -23.78 -14.83
C GLU A 115 11.17 -24.40 -14.65
N LEU A 116 12.06 -23.75 -13.90
CA LEU A 116 13.41 -24.27 -13.62
C LEU A 116 13.36 -25.62 -12.88
N LYS A 117 12.48 -25.78 -11.88
CA LYS A 117 12.30 -27.06 -11.18
C LYS A 117 11.81 -28.15 -12.13
N ASN A 118 10.90 -27.83 -13.04
CA ASN A 118 10.37 -28.78 -14.01
C ASN A 118 11.45 -29.19 -15.03
N ASP A 119 12.27 -28.25 -15.48
CA ASP A 119 13.38 -28.54 -16.39
C ASP A 119 14.46 -29.41 -15.74
N VAL A 120 14.82 -29.13 -14.48
CA VAL A 120 15.75 -29.98 -13.72
C VAL A 120 15.20 -31.40 -13.56
N ARG A 121 13.89 -31.55 -13.27
CA ARG A 121 13.25 -32.88 -13.21
C ARG A 121 13.28 -33.59 -14.55
N ARG A 122 13.05 -32.87 -15.65
CA ARG A 122 13.08 -33.41 -17.02
C ARG A 122 14.48 -33.86 -17.41
N MET A 123 15.50 -33.01 -17.21
CA MET A 123 16.90 -33.35 -17.46
C MET A 123 17.30 -34.61 -16.69
N ARG A 124 16.88 -34.71 -15.43
CA ARG A 124 17.15 -35.88 -14.62
C ARG A 124 16.50 -37.15 -15.15
N ALA A 125 15.22 -37.10 -15.53
CA ALA A 125 14.54 -38.26 -16.09
C ALA A 125 15.24 -38.78 -17.36
N LEU A 126 15.73 -37.87 -18.21
CA LEU A 126 16.53 -38.23 -19.38
C LEU A 126 17.88 -38.85 -19.01
N LEU A 127 18.56 -38.33 -17.98
CA LEU A 127 19.80 -38.91 -17.48
C LEU A 127 19.60 -40.30 -16.88
N GLU A 128 18.51 -40.52 -16.15
CA GLU A 128 18.12 -41.84 -15.60
C GLU A 128 17.86 -42.84 -16.72
N GLU A 129 17.17 -42.43 -17.78
CA GLU A 129 16.95 -43.27 -18.96
C GLU A 129 18.25 -43.62 -19.68
N LEU A 130 19.14 -42.64 -19.91
CA LEU A 130 20.44 -42.87 -20.55
C LEU A 130 21.35 -43.76 -19.70
N ALA A 131 21.37 -43.55 -18.39
CA ALA A 131 22.16 -44.35 -17.44
C ALA A 131 21.67 -45.82 -17.44
N ALA A 132 20.36 -46.05 -17.44
CA ALA A 132 19.78 -47.39 -17.53
C ALA A 132 20.17 -48.10 -18.84
N ARG A 133 20.12 -47.38 -19.97
CA ARG A 133 20.53 -47.93 -21.28
C ARG A 133 22.02 -48.30 -21.33
N GLN A 134 22.87 -47.55 -20.62
CA GLN A 134 24.32 -47.76 -20.61
C GLN A 134 24.79 -48.67 -19.46
N GLY A 135 23.88 -49.14 -18.60
CA GLY A 135 24.23 -49.94 -17.42
C GLY A 135 25.03 -49.17 -16.36
N ILE A 136 24.89 -47.85 -16.32
CA ILE A 136 25.60 -46.97 -15.37
C ILE A 136 24.70 -46.75 -14.15
N ALA A 137 25.23 -46.97 -12.95
CA ALA A 137 24.53 -46.65 -11.71
C ALA A 137 24.65 -45.14 -11.40
N LEU A 138 23.50 -44.48 -11.21
CA LEU A 138 23.47 -43.08 -10.78
C LEU A 138 23.67 -42.96 -9.27
N PRO A 139 24.35 -41.90 -8.79
CA PRO A 139 24.44 -41.61 -7.36
C PRO A 139 23.05 -41.36 -6.77
N GLU A 140 22.79 -41.91 -5.58
CA GLU A 140 21.55 -41.64 -4.86
C GLU A 140 21.47 -40.14 -4.50
N LEU A 141 20.30 -39.54 -4.68
CA LEU A 141 20.16 -38.12 -4.38
C LEU A 141 20.30 -37.91 -2.88
N PRO A 142 21.06 -36.90 -2.42
CA PRO A 142 21.00 -36.51 -1.02
C PRO A 142 19.54 -36.23 -0.64
N PRO A 143 19.09 -36.66 0.54
CA PRO A 143 17.77 -36.27 1.02
C PRO A 143 17.64 -34.75 0.96
N PRO A 144 16.45 -34.23 0.63
CA PRO A 144 16.23 -32.80 0.57
C PRO A 144 16.70 -32.18 1.90
N PRO A 145 17.44 -31.06 1.85
CA PRO A 145 17.92 -30.42 3.07
C PRO A 145 16.72 -30.14 3.97
N ALA A 146 16.88 -30.42 5.27
CA ALA A 146 15.84 -30.15 6.25
C ALA A 146 15.37 -28.69 6.11
N PRO A 147 14.06 -28.42 6.27
CA PRO A 147 13.54 -27.06 6.22
C PRO A 147 14.39 -26.19 7.16
N PRO A 148 14.90 -25.03 6.70
CA PRO A 148 15.70 -24.17 7.55
C PRO A 148 14.87 -23.79 8.77
N ASP A 149 15.48 -23.87 9.95
CA ASP A 149 14.80 -23.46 11.17
C ASP A 149 14.41 -21.98 11.09
N HIS A 150 13.40 -21.59 11.86
CA HIS A 150 12.90 -20.22 11.86
C HIS A 150 14.02 -19.20 12.14
N ALA A 151 15.03 -19.57 12.94
CA ALA A 151 16.18 -18.72 13.25
C ALA A 151 17.09 -18.48 12.02
N THR A 152 17.31 -19.50 11.20
CA THR A 152 18.14 -19.42 9.98
C THR A 152 17.44 -18.60 8.90
N LEU A 153 16.13 -18.78 8.72
CA LEU A 153 15.33 -17.96 7.79
C LEU A 153 15.39 -16.47 8.13
N VAL A 154 15.26 -16.14 9.41
CA VAL A 154 15.34 -14.75 9.89
C VAL A 154 16.74 -14.17 9.63
N ARG A 155 17.82 -14.92 9.92
CA ARG A 155 19.19 -14.47 9.66
C ARG A 155 19.49 -14.27 8.17
N GLN A 156 19.00 -15.14 7.29
CA GLN A 156 19.19 -14.99 5.83
C GLN A 156 18.44 -13.77 5.28
N ARG A 157 17.20 -13.54 5.72
CA ARG A 157 16.43 -12.34 5.33
C ARG A 157 17.11 -11.04 5.80
N LEU A 158 17.72 -11.05 6.99
CA LEU A 158 18.48 -9.90 7.50
C LEU A 158 19.79 -9.66 6.72
N ARG A 159 20.48 -10.73 6.30
CA ARG A 159 21.69 -10.63 5.46
C ARG A 159 21.38 -10.12 4.05
N GLY A 160 20.32 -10.62 3.40
CA GLY A 160 19.91 -10.17 2.08
C GLY A 160 19.52 -8.69 2.03
N ARG A 161 18.90 -8.17 3.10
CA ARG A 161 18.59 -6.74 3.25
C ARG A 161 19.83 -5.85 3.43
N ARG A 162 20.93 -6.37 3.99
CA ARG A 162 22.17 -5.62 4.21
C ARG A 162 23.00 -5.44 2.94
N ASN A 163 22.85 -6.33 1.96
CA ASN A 163 23.63 -6.31 0.70
C ASN A 163 22.94 -5.52 -0.44
N ARG A 164 21.72 -5.03 -0.22
CA ARG A 164 20.96 -4.18 -1.16
C ARG A 164 20.95 -2.68 -0.75
N ARG A 165 21.87 -2.26 0.11
CA ARG A 165 22.12 -0.85 0.45
C ARG A 165 23.50 -0.44 0.00
#